data_AF-A0A9E3U1Z0-F1
#
_entry.id   AF-A0A9E3U1Z0-F1
#
_cell.length_a   1.000
_cell.length_b   1.000
_cell.length_c   1.000
_cell.angle_alpha   90.00
_cell.angle_beta   90.00
_cell.angle_gamma   90.00
#
_symmetry.space_group_name_H-M   'P 1'
#
loop_
_entity.id
_entity.type
_entity.pdbx_description
1 polymer ?
#
loop_
_entity_poly.entity_id
_entity_poly.type
_entity_poly.pdbx_seq_one_letter_code
_entity_poly.pdbx_strand_id
1 'polypeptide(L)'
;VRAECLTGKTHDAMRRQILRRFAQREISQIVAVDIISEGFDLPAIETISFARPTQSLALYMQQFGRGLRPLEGKSRALIIDHVGNVLRHGAPDRPRVWSLERREKRGKRTDDDAIPLRVCLACYEPFERKYRDCPHCGHYHEPEARGSPEQVDGDLAEMSPELLAKLRGDIAQATGSIDDERWRLQKTGLPAKMIMAQVKHHDARLQTLAALRDAMAVWGGRWHAAGESDSMIQRRWYLTFGIDVASAQALKRAEAAELLERVKRACDRV
;
A
#
# COMPACT_ATOMS: atom_id res chain seq x y z
N VAL A 1 -20.82 33.47 -3.05
CA VAL A 1 -19.61 33.10 -3.82
C VAL A 1 -19.93 33.25 -5.31
N ARG A 2 -19.06 33.89 -6.10
CA ARG A 2 -19.26 34.03 -7.56
C ARG A 2 -18.72 32.79 -8.27
N ALA A 3 -19.58 32.07 -8.99
CA ALA A 3 -19.25 30.81 -9.64
C ALA A 3 -19.80 30.75 -11.07
N GLU A 4 -19.09 30.04 -11.95
CA GLU A 4 -19.49 29.82 -13.35
C GLU A 4 -19.37 28.33 -13.70
N CYS A 5 -20.14 27.87 -14.69
CA CYS A 5 -20.11 26.48 -15.14
C CYS A 5 -19.49 26.35 -16.54
N LEU A 6 -18.56 25.42 -16.70
CA LEU A 6 -17.96 25.05 -17.98
C LEU A 6 -18.29 23.60 -18.31
N THR A 7 -18.97 23.40 -19.45
CA THR A 7 -19.32 22.07 -19.98
C THR A 7 -18.83 21.95 -21.42
N GLY A 8 -18.75 20.72 -21.95
CA GLY A 8 -18.46 20.45 -23.38
C GLY A 8 -19.24 21.31 -24.39
N LYS A 9 -20.41 21.82 -24.00
CA LYS A 9 -21.31 22.63 -24.84
C LYS A 9 -21.08 24.14 -24.72
N THR A 10 -20.22 24.59 -23.79
CA THR A 10 -19.90 26.01 -23.62
C THR A 10 -19.07 26.51 -24.81
N HIS A 11 -19.64 27.47 -25.55
CA HIS A 11 -19.00 28.09 -26.71
C HIS A 11 -17.63 28.69 -26.36
N ASP A 12 -16.65 28.56 -27.24
CA ASP A 12 -15.25 28.89 -26.96
C ASP A 12 -15.02 30.35 -26.54
N ALA A 13 -15.78 31.29 -27.12
CA ALA A 13 -15.72 32.69 -26.73
C ALA A 13 -16.12 32.90 -25.27
N MET A 14 -17.22 32.27 -24.85
CA MET A 14 -17.71 32.33 -23.48
C MET A 14 -16.76 31.60 -22.52
N ARG A 15 -16.20 30.46 -22.93
CA ARG A 15 -15.17 29.76 -22.16
C ARG A 15 -13.97 30.66 -21.87
N ARG A 16 -13.40 31.30 -22.90
CA ARG A 16 -12.27 32.24 -22.73
C ARG A 16 -12.62 33.40 -21.80
N GLN A 17 -13.84 33.94 -21.90
CA GLN A 17 -14.30 35.02 -21.02
C GLN A 17 -14.36 34.58 -19.55
N ILE A 18 -14.97 33.42 -19.26
CA ILE A 18 -15.06 32.87 -17.91
C ILE A 18 -13.66 32.64 -17.32
N LEU A 19 -12.75 32.07 -18.12
CA LEU A 19 -11.37 31.81 -17.67
C LEU A 19 -10.59 33.09 -17.37
N ARG A 20 -10.76 34.15 -18.17
CA ARG A 20 -10.15 35.47 -17.90
C ARG A 20 -10.69 36.06 -16.59
N ARG A 21 -12.00 36.03 -16.40
CA ARG A 21 -12.67 36.49 -15.16
C ARG A 21 -12.15 35.73 -13.94
N PHE A 22 -11.88 34.43 -14.06
CA PHE A 22 -11.29 33.64 -12.97
C PHE A 22 -9.85 34.06 -12.67
N ALA A 23 -9.02 34.20 -13.71
CA ALA A 23 -7.64 34.66 -13.55
C ALA A 23 -7.55 36.05 -12.90
N GLN A 24 -8.52 36.92 -13.19
CA GLN A 24 -8.65 38.27 -12.61
C GLN A 24 -9.33 38.29 -11.24
N ARG A 25 -9.65 37.12 -10.66
CA ARG A 25 -10.36 36.97 -9.37
C ARG A 25 -11.77 37.61 -9.34
N GLU A 26 -12.37 37.84 -10.51
CA GLU A 26 -13.75 38.28 -10.65
C GLU A 26 -14.76 37.15 -10.42
N ILE A 27 -14.34 35.90 -10.58
CA ILE A 27 -15.08 34.72 -10.14
C ILE A 27 -14.17 33.88 -9.26
N SER A 28 -14.74 33.27 -8.23
CA SER A 28 -13.98 32.52 -7.23
C SER A 28 -14.00 31.03 -7.51
N GLN A 29 -14.96 30.55 -8.31
CA GLN A 29 -15.16 29.12 -8.56
C GLN A 29 -15.56 28.86 -10.01
N ILE A 30 -15.05 27.76 -10.56
CA ILE A 30 -15.49 27.19 -11.83
C ILE A 30 -15.90 25.75 -11.56
N VAL A 31 -17.14 25.41 -11.91
CA VAL A 31 -17.61 24.02 -11.95
C VAL A 31 -17.37 23.49 -13.34
N ALA A 32 -16.56 22.44 -13.46
CA ALA A 32 -16.15 21.91 -14.76
C ALA A 32 -16.59 20.47 -14.96
N VAL A 33 -17.19 20.22 -16.13
CA VAL A 33 -17.65 18.89 -16.55
C VAL A 33 -17.01 18.55 -17.90
N ASP A 34 -16.17 17.51 -17.90
CA ASP A 34 -15.53 16.89 -19.09
C ASP A 34 -14.70 17.81 -20.01
N ILE A 35 -14.48 19.08 -19.63
CA ILE A 35 -13.70 20.05 -20.42
C ILE A 35 -12.31 20.34 -19.83
N ILE A 36 -12.12 20.14 -18.53
CA ILE A 36 -10.85 20.43 -17.84
C ILE A 36 -9.95 19.18 -17.77
N SER A 37 -10.06 18.28 -18.75
CA SER A 37 -9.17 17.12 -18.89
C SER A 37 -7.95 17.45 -19.73
N GLU A 38 -8.08 18.15 -20.87
CA GLU A 38 -6.99 18.38 -21.84
C GLU A 38 -6.90 19.85 -22.30
N GLY A 39 -5.70 20.34 -22.61
CA GLY A 39 -5.49 21.66 -23.25
C GLY A 39 -5.73 22.93 -22.42
N PHE A 40 -6.08 22.79 -21.14
CA PHE A 40 -6.35 23.92 -20.24
C PHE A 40 -5.13 24.32 -19.40
N ASP A 41 -4.73 25.60 -19.41
CA ASP A 41 -3.69 26.14 -18.53
C ASP A 41 -4.11 27.37 -17.74
N LEU A 42 -4.20 27.20 -16.41
CA LEU A 42 -4.61 28.24 -15.48
C LEU A 42 -3.85 28.08 -14.14
N PRO A 43 -2.68 28.69 -13.99
CA PRO A 43 -1.88 28.64 -12.77
C PRO A 43 -2.58 29.20 -11.52
N ALA A 44 -3.57 30.07 -11.72
CA ALA A 44 -4.39 30.72 -10.67
C ALA A 44 -5.27 29.77 -9.85
N ILE A 45 -5.30 28.47 -10.16
CA ILE A 45 -6.07 27.49 -9.38
C ILE A 45 -5.36 27.24 -8.05
N GLU A 46 -5.96 27.66 -6.95
CA GLU A 46 -5.46 27.44 -5.58
C GLU A 46 -6.19 26.28 -4.87
N THR A 47 -7.39 25.93 -5.32
CA THR A 47 -8.21 24.87 -4.71
C THR A 47 -8.85 23.99 -5.77
N ILE A 48 -8.82 22.68 -5.57
CA ILE A 48 -9.53 21.68 -6.39
C ILE A 48 -10.50 20.92 -5.48
N SER A 49 -11.76 20.83 -5.89
CA SER A 49 -12.75 19.96 -5.25
C SER A 49 -13.13 18.82 -6.21
N PHE A 50 -12.83 17.59 -5.82
CA PHE A 50 -13.27 16.39 -6.54
C PHE A 50 -14.70 16.03 -6.12
N ALA A 51 -15.64 16.22 -7.04
CA ALA A 51 -17.04 15.84 -6.88
C ALA A 51 -17.44 14.63 -7.77
N ARG A 52 -16.48 14.02 -8.48
CA ARG A 52 -16.70 12.86 -9.35
C ARG A 52 -15.65 11.78 -9.10
N PRO A 53 -16.06 10.52 -8.87
CA PRO A 53 -15.12 9.40 -8.81
C PRO A 53 -14.34 9.28 -10.12
N THR A 54 -13.04 9.49 -10.06
CA THR A 54 -12.13 9.41 -11.21
C THR A 54 -11.56 8.00 -11.29
N GLN A 55 -11.98 7.23 -12.28
CA GLN A 55 -11.53 5.83 -12.43
C GLN A 55 -10.10 5.72 -13.00
N SER A 56 -9.69 6.67 -13.83
CA SER A 56 -8.38 6.67 -14.47
C SER A 56 -7.33 7.34 -13.58
N LEU A 57 -6.26 6.61 -13.24
CA LEU A 57 -5.10 7.17 -12.52
C LEU A 57 -4.49 8.35 -13.28
N ALA A 58 -4.37 8.25 -14.60
CA ALA A 58 -3.78 9.31 -15.42
C ALA A 58 -4.62 10.59 -15.33
N LEU A 59 -5.95 10.47 -15.43
CA LEU A 59 -6.83 11.62 -15.30
C LEU A 59 -6.78 12.21 -13.90
N TYR A 60 -6.73 11.37 -12.85
CA TYR A 60 -6.58 11.83 -11.47
C TYR A 60 -5.29 12.63 -11.28
N MET A 61 -4.15 12.12 -11.75
CA MET A 61 -2.86 12.82 -11.65
C MET A 61 -2.86 14.13 -12.45
N GLN A 62 -3.44 14.14 -13.65
CA GLN A 62 -3.58 15.35 -14.46
C GLN A 62 -4.43 16.41 -13.74
N GLN A 63 -5.60 16.02 -13.21
CA GLN A 63 -6.48 16.91 -12.47
C GLN A 63 -5.77 17.49 -11.23
N PHE A 64 -5.12 16.62 -10.45
CA PHE A 64 -4.36 17.04 -9.27
C PHE A 64 -3.26 18.05 -9.63
N GLY A 65 -2.49 17.76 -10.69
CA GLY A 65 -1.40 18.61 -11.16
C GLY A 65 -1.82 20.03 -11.58
N ARG A 66 -3.10 20.25 -11.92
CA ARG A 66 -3.61 21.61 -12.22
C ARG A 66 -3.50 22.55 -11.03
N GLY A 67 -3.70 22.03 -9.82
CA GLY A 67 -3.57 22.79 -8.58
C GLY A 67 -2.12 23.04 -8.20
N LEU A 68 -1.17 22.24 -8.71
CA LEU A 68 0.25 22.33 -8.37
C LEU A 68 1.05 23.29 -9.26
N ARG A 69 0.40 23.96 -10.22
CA ARG A 69 1.09 24.92 -11.09
C ARG A 69 1.61 26.12 -10.29
N PRO A 70 2.90 26.49 -10.43
CA PRO A 70 3.47 27.64 -9.73
C PRO A 70 2.81 28.94 -10.17
N LEU A 71 2.61 29.85 -9.21
CA LEU A 71 2.19 31.23 -9.43
C LEU A 71 2.81 32.09 -8.33
N GLU A 72 3.22 33.31 -8.64
CA GLU A 72 3.76 34.22 -7.64
C GLU A 72 2.73 34.47 -6.52
N GLY A 73 3.17 34.35 -5.26
CA GLY A 73 2.31 34.45 -4.08
C GLY A 73 1.52 33.18 -3.73
N LYS A 74 1.56 32.12 -4.54
CA LYS A 74 0.90 30.84 -4.24
C LYS A 74 1.85 29.89 -3.52
N SER A 75 1.65 29.73 -2.20
CA SER A 75 2.49 28.85 -1.36
C SER A 75 2.00 27.41 -1.28
N ARG A 76 0.72 27.16 -1.52
CA ARG A 76 0.10 25.83 -1.43
C ARG A 76 -1.12 25.70 -2.33
N ALA A 77 -1.54 24.45 -2.56
CA ALA A 77 -2.82 24.11 -3.18
C ALA A 77 -3.66 23.28 -2.22
N LEU A 78 -4.95 23.58 -2.11
CA LEU A 78 -5.90 22.81 -1.30
C LEU A 78 -6.66 21.82 -2.17
N ILE A 79 -6.65 20.55 -1.78
CA ILE A 79 -7.37 19.50 -2.49
C ILE A 79 -8.45 18.94 -1.57
N ILE A 80 -9.70 19.02 -2.02
CA ILE A 80 -10.87 18.53 -1.30
C ILE A 80 -11.42 17.36 -2.09
N ASP A 81 -11.44 16.18 -1.49
CA ASP A 81 -11.85 14.94 -2.16
C ASP A 81 -13.11 14.35 -1.53
N HIS A 82 -14.27 14.64 -2.13
CA HIS A 82 -15.56 14.14 -1.64
C HIS A 82 -15.87 12.70 -2.08
N VAL A 83 -15.04 12.12 -2.94
CA VAL A 83 -15.36 10.89 -3.69
C VAL A 83 -14.33 9.79 -3.52
N GLY A 84 -13.32 10.01 -2.67
CA GLY A 84 -12.32 9.01 -2.31
C GLY A 84 -11.34 8.68 -3.44
N ASN A 85 -11.02 9.64 -4.31
CA ASN A 85 -9.99 9.50 -5.33
C ASN A 85 -8.60 9.24 -4.74
N VAL A 86 -8.22 9.93 -3.64
CA VAL A 86 -6.96 9.72 -2.93
C VAL A 86 -6.91 8.32 -2.33
N LEU A 87 -8.00 7.85 -1.73
CA LEU A 87 -8.07 6.48 -1.20
C LEU A 87 -7.93 5.42 -2.31
N ARG A 88 -8.50 5.69 -3.49
CA ARG A 88 -8.45 4.79 -4.65
C ARG A 88 -7.07 4.73 -5.31
N HIS A 89 -6.46 5.89 -5.55
CA HIS A 89 -5.24 5.99 -6.35
C HIS A 89 -3.97 6.07 -5.50
N GLY A 90 -4.08 6.37 -4.21
CA GLY A 90 -3.00 6.80 -3.32
C GLY A 90 -2.69 8.28 -3.50
N ALA A 91 -1.80 8.80 -2.66
CA ALA A 91 -1.28 10.16 -2.77
C ALA A 91 -0.61 10.39 -4.16
N PRO A 92 -0.66 11.60 -4.72
CA PRO A 92 -0.16 11.89 -6.07
C PRO A 92 1.37 11.87 -6.16
N ASP A 93 2.05 12.19 -5.06
CA ASP A 93 3.50 12.15 -4.85
C ASP A 93 4.00 10.76 -4.46
N ARG A 94 3.11 9.79 -4.22
CA ARG A 94 3.47 8.41 -3.95
C ARG A 94 4.38 7.87 -5.07
N PRO A 95 5.53 7.26 -4.76
CA PRO A 95 6.38 6.61 -5.75
C PRO A 95 5.60 5.57 -6.56
N ARG A 96 5.80 5.57 -7.88
CA ARG A 96 5.14 4.66 -8.82
C ARG A 96 6.17 4.12 -9.79
N VAL A 97 6.16 2.80 -9.97
CA VAL A 97 6.95 2.14 -11.01
C VAL A 97 6.13 2.10 -12.29
N TRP A 98 6.63 2.73 -13.33
CA TRP A 98 6.04 2.70 -14.67
C TRP A 98 6.72 1.59 -15.48
N SER A 99 5.92 0.75 -16.13
CA SER A 99 6.43 -0.24 -17.09
C SER A 99 5.68 -0.08 -18.40
N LEU A 100 6.42 -0.15 -19.50
CA LEU A 100 5.89 -0.19 -20.87
C LEU A 100 5.51 -1.63 -21.27
N GLU A 101 5.87 -2.63 -20.47
CA GLU A 101 5.54 -4.02 -20.73
C GLU A 101 4.02 -4.21 -20.78
N ARG A 102 3.59 -5.12 -21.66
CA ARG A 102 2.18 -5.46 -21.79
C ARG A 102 1.70 -5.98 -20.44
N ARG A 103 0.74 -5.27 -19.84
CA ARG A 103 0.01 -5.78 -18.68
C ARG A 103 -0.68 -7.08 -19.08
N GLU A 104 -0.23 -8.20 -18.53
CA GLU A 104 -1.00 -9.44 -18.58
C GLU A 104 -2.40 -9.20 -17.98
N LYS A 105 -3.43 -9.89 -18.50
CA LYS A 105 -4.81 -9.76 -18.02
C LYS A 105 -4.85 -10.02 -16.51
N ARG A 106 -5.00 -8.95 -15.74
CA ARG A 106 -4.94 -8.96 -14.28
C ARG A 106 -6.17 -9.62 -13.66
N GLY A 107 -5.96 -10.69 -12.88
CA GLY A 107 -6.75 -10.88 -11.65
C GLY A 107 -6.57 -9.68 -10.71
N LYS A 108 -7.46 -9.48 -9.73
CA LYS A 108 -7.45 -8.37 -8.76
C LYS A 108 -6.04 -8.17 -8.16
N ARG A 109 -5.22 -7.29 -8.75
CA ARG A 109 -3.98 -6.80 -8.15
C ARG A 109 -4.16 -5.32 -7.84
N THR A 110 -4.36 -5.06 -6.55
CA THR A 110 -3.79 -3.91 -5.86
C THR A 110 -2.33 -3.75 -6.29
N ASP A 111 -1.82 -2.52 -6.31
CA ASP A 111 -0.39 -2.32 -6.40
C ASP A 111 0.25 -3.06 -5.22
N ASP A 112 0.95 -4.17 -5.49
CA ASP A 112 1.19 -5.28 -4.52
C ASP A 112 1.88 -4.84 -3.22
N ASP A 113 2.55 -3.68 -3.22
CA ASP A 113 3.36 -3.21 -2.10
C ASP A 113 2.81 -1.93 -1.45
N ALA A 114 1.72 -1.35 -1.98
CA ALA A 114 1.20 -0.07 -1.50
C ALA A 114 0.37 -0.26 -0.23
N ILE A 115 0.78 0.39 0.86
CA ILE A 115 -0.03 0.42 2.08
C ILE A 115 -1.36 1.14 1.78
N PRO A 116 -2.51 0.53 2.11
CA PRO A 116 -3.80 1.19 1.99
C PRO A 116 -3.87 2.48 2.81
N LEU A 117 -4.50 3.52 2.25
CA LEU A 117 -4.82 4.74 2.98
C LEU A 117 -6.11 4.59 3.79
N ARG A 118 -6.24 5.40 4.84
CA ARG A 118 -7.50 5.64 5.57
C ARG A 118 -7.65 7.15 5.84
N VAL A 119 -8.88 7.61 6.08
CA VAL A 119 -9.15 9.02 6.42
C VAL A 119 -9.25 9.17 7.93
N CYS A 120 -8.64 10.23 8.48
CA CYS A 120 -8.82 10.59 9.87
C CYS A 120 -10.24 11.11 10.14
N LEU A 121 -10.90 10.65 11.20
CA LEU A 121 -12.26 11.10 11.54
C LEU A 121 -12.26 12.45 12.29
N ALA A 122 -11.11 12.86 12.82
CA ALA A 122 -10.94 14.13 13.53
C ALA A 122 -10.45 15.25 12.61
N CYS A 123 -9.42 15.00 11.79
CA CYS A 123 -8.82 16.03 10.92
C CYS A 123 -9.07 15.83 9.42
N TYR A 124 -9.70 14.73 9.00
CA TYR A 124 -10.02 14.40 7.60
C TYR A 124 -8.82 14.25 6.66
N GLU A 125 -7.60 14.34 7.16
CA GLU A 125 -6.40 14.07 6.37
C GLU A 125 -6.26 12.56 6.11
N PRO A 126 -6.00 12.13 4.86
CA PRO A 126 -5.71 10.75 4.55
C PRO A 126 -4.29 10.37 4.99
N PHE A 127 -4.12 9.18 5.57
CA PHE A 127 -2.83 8.67 6.01
C PHE A 127 -2.70 7.16 5.79
N GLU A 128 -1.47 6.65 5.76
CA GLU A 128 -1.18 5.23 5.60
C GLU A 128 -1.67 4.41 6.81
N ARG A 129 -2.33 3.27 6.55
CA ARG A 129 -2.90 2.41 7.59
C ARG A 129 -1.86 1.77 8.52
N LYS A 130 -0.56 1.86 8.22
CA LYS A 130 0.51 1.42 9.13
C LYS A 130 0.50 2.18 10.46
N TYR A 131 0.09 3.45 10.46
CA TYR A 131 0.02 4.28 11.65
C TYR A 131 -1.17 3.88 12.52
N ARG A 132 -0.92 3.70 13.82
CA ARG A 132 -1.98 3.46 14.82
C ARG A 132 -2.84 4.71 15.01
N ASP A 133 -2.17 5.80 15.29
CA ASP A 133 -2.73 7.12 15.56
C ASP A 133 -2.52 7.99 14.32
N CYS A 134 -3.42 8.93 14.08
CA CYS A 134 -3.29 9.83 12.93
C CYS A 134 -1.97 10.62 13.04
N PRO A 135 -1.07 10.56 12.04
CA PRO A 135 0.21 11.27 12.10
C PRO A 135 0.07 12.80 12.02
N HIS A 136 -1.11 13.30 11.64
CA HIS A 136 -1.37 14.73 11.49
C HIS A 136 -1.97 15.37 12.75
N CYS A 137 -2.76 14.64 13.54
CA CYS A 137 -3.47 15.18 14.70
C CYS A 137 -3.41 14.33 15.97
N GLY A 138 -2.81 13.13 15.93
CA GLY A 138 -2.69 12.24 17.08
C GLY A 138 -3.98 11.48 17.46
N HIS A 139 -5.06 11.62 16.69
CA HIS A 139 -6.30 10.91 16.97
C HIS A 139 -6.11 9.40 16.88
N TYR A 140 -6.42 8.69 17.97
CA TYR A 140 -6.46 7.23 17.99
C TYR A 140 -7.66 6.73 17.20
N HIS A 141 -7.39 5.81 16.28
CA HIS A 141 -8.44 5.15 15.53
C HIS A 141 -8.68 3.76 16.09
N GLU A 142 -9.84 3.58 16.70
CA GLU A 142 -10.30 2.25 17.07
C GLU A 142 -10.40 1.39 15.80
N PRO A 143 -9.82 0.18 15.80
CA PRO A 143 -10.05 -0.79 14.74
C PRO A 143 -11.55 -1.10 14.67
N GLU A 144 -12.13 -1.13 13.48
CA GLU A 144 -13.53 -1.54 13.32
C GLU A 144 -13.69 -2.94 13.94
N ALA A 145 -14.56 -3.06 14.94
CA ALA A 145 -14.94 -4.34 15.50
C ALA A 145 -15.47 -5.20 14.35
N ARG A 146 -14.73 -6.28 14.04
CA ARG A 146 -15.00 -7.17 12.92
C ARG A 146 -16.48 -7.60 12.93
N GLY A 147 -17.26 -7.10 11.99
CA GLY A 147 -18.59 -7.64 11.70
C GLY A 147 -18.45 -9.11 11.29
N SER A 148 -19.35 -9.96 11.79
CA SER A 148 -19.57 -11.38 11.48
C SER A 148 -18.39 -12.17 10.89
N PRO A 149 -17.80 -13.15 11.61
CA PRO A 149 -16.57 -13.82 11.17
C PRO A 149 -16.76 -14.58 9.85
N GLU A 150 -16.09 -14.12 8.80
CA GLU A 150 -15.42 -15.04 7.87
C GLU A 150 -14.14 -15.48 8.60
N GLN A 151 -13.96 -16.79 8.85
CA GLN A 151 -12.78 -17.27 9.58
C GLN A 151 -11.51 -16.96 8.77
N VAL A 152 -10.88 -15.84 9.15
CA VAL A 152 -9.49 -15.52 8.84
C VAL A 152 -8.91 -14.97 10.14
N ASP A 153 -8.02 -15.74 10.75
CA ASP A 153 -7.47 -15.50 12.07
C ASP A 153 -6.48 -14.32 12.03
N GLY A 154 -6.80 -13.24 12.73
CA GLY A 154 -5.80 -12.22 13.11
C GLY A 154 -6.26 -10.77 13.00
N ASP A 155 -6.70 -10.19 14.12
CA ASP A 155 -6.46 -8.78 14.45
C ASP A 155 -6.46 -8.64 15.99
N LEU A 156 -5.24 -8.64 16.55
CA LEU A 156 -4.79 -8.37 17.93
C LEU A 156 -5.68 -8.84 19.10
N ALA A 157 -5.38 -10.02 19.63
CA ALA A 157 -5.50 -10.31 21.06
C ALA A 157 -4.13 -10.04 21.72
N GLU A 158 -4.06 -9.97 23.06
CA GLU A 158 -2.84 -10.40 23.75
C GLU A 158 -2.35 -11.65 23.03
N MET A 159 -1.10 -11.64 22.57
CA MET A 159 -0.47 -12.84 22.05
C MET A 159 -0.54 -13.86 23.17
N SER A 160 -1.57 -14.71 23.14
CA SER A 160 -1.81 -15.64 24.21
C SER A 160 -0.54 -16.49 24.30
N PRO A 161 -0.06 -16.79 25.51
CA PRO A 161 1.13 -17.61 25.68
C PRO A 161 1.09 -18.87 24.79
N GLU A 162 -0.11 -19.40 24.55
CA GLU A 162 -0.39 -20.54 23.69
C GLU A 162 -0.16 -20.26 22.20
N LEU A 163 -0.65 -19.14 21.65
CA LEU A 163 -0.41 -18.77 20.24
C LEU A 163 1.07 -18.49 19.98
N LEU A 164 1.74 -17.79 20.91
CA LEU A 164 3.18 -17.57 20.83
C LEU A 164 3.96 -18.88 20.89
N ALA A 165 3.58 -19.79 21.80
CA ALA A 165 4.19 -21.11 21.89
C ALA A 165 3.99 -21.90 20.59
N LYS A 166 2.80 -21.83 19.99
CA LYS A 166 2.49 -22.47 18.71
C LYS A 166 3.35 -21.92 17.57
N LEU A 167 3.36 -20.59 17.37
CA LEU A 167 4.16 -19.96 16.31
C LEU A 167 5.66 -20.26 16.49
N ARG A 168 6.17 -20.21 17.72
CA ARG A 168 7.55 -20.58 18.03
C ARG A 168 7.81 -22.06 17.74
N GLY A 169 6.86 -22.94 18.05
CA GLY A 169 6.93 -24.37 17.74
C GLY A 169 6.95 -24.64 16.24
N ASP A 170 6.08 -23.98 15.48
CA ASP A 170 6.01 -24.10 14.02
C ASP A 170 7.32 -23.61 13.38
N ILE A 171 7.88 -22.50 13.86
CA ILE A 171 9.20 -22.00 13.43
C ILE A 171 10.28 -23.03 13.79
N ALA A 172 10.33 -23.50 15.04
CA ALA A 172 11.34 -24.46 15.48
C ALA A 172 11.30 -25.76 14.68
N GLN A 173 10.10 -26.26 14.35
CA GLN A 173 9.94 -27.42 13.48
C GLN A 173 10.38 -27.12 12.04
N ALA A 174 10.04 -25.95 11.51
CA ALA A 174 10.44 -25.54 10.16
C ALA A 174 11.95 -25.31 10.03
N THR A 175 12.61 -24.83 11.09
CA THR A 175 14.03 -24.48 11.12
C THR A 175 14.91 -25.50 11.84
N GLY A 176 14.35 -26.67 12.20
CA GLY A 176 15.08 -27.73 12.89
C GLY A 176 16.32 -28.17 12.11
N SER A 177 17.39 -28.59 12.80
CA SER A 177 18.63 -28.96 12.13
C SER A 177 18.44 -30.19 11.23
N ILE A 178 19.31 -30.32 10.23
CA ILE A 178 19.31 -31.47 9.32
C ILE A 178 19.52 -32.78 10.11
N ASP A 179 20.34 -32.74 11.16
CA ASP A 179 20.62 -33.90 12.01
C ASP A 179 19.41 -34.28 12.87
N ASP A 180 18.71 -33.29 13.44
CA ASP A 180 17.48 -33.52 14.20
C ASP A 180 16.39 -34.14 13.32
N GLU A 181 16.22 -33.62 12.11
CA GLU A 181 15.24 -34.13 11.15
C GLU A 181 15.60 -35.56 10.69
N ARG A 182 16.88 -35.82 10.42
CA ARG A 182 17.38 -37.16 10.09
C ARG A 182 17.12 -38.15 11.23
N TRP A 183 17.41 -37.75 12.47
CA TRP A 183 17.17 -38.57 13.66
C TRP A 183 15.67 -38.85 13.87
N ARG A 184 14.81 -37.83 13.70
CA ARG A 184 13.35 -37.97 13.77
C ARG A 184 12.83 -38.98 12.75
N LEU A 185 13.30 -38.89 11.51
CA LEU A 185 12.86 -39.77 10.42
C LEU A 185 13.34 -41.22 10.60
N GLN A 186 14.53 -41.44 11.15
CA GLN A 186 15.02 -42.79 11.47
C GLN A 186 14.11 -43.54 12.45
N LYS A 187 13.42 -42.83 13.35
CA LYS A 187 12.47 -43.44 14.30
C LYS A 187 11.14 -43.88 13.68
N THR A 188 10.82 -43.43 12.47
CA THR A 188 9.55 -43.77 11.80
C THR A 188 9.57 -45.13 11.11
N GLY A 189 10.73 -45.79 11.01
CA GLY A 189 10.88 -47.08 10.33
C GLY A 189 10.86 -47.01 8.80
N LEU A 190 10.94 -45.80 8.22
CA LEU A 190 10.96 -45.61 6.76
C LEU A 190 12.26 -46.16 6.12
N PRO A 191 12.20 -46.61 4.85
CA PRO A 191 13.40 -47.01 4.11
C PRO A 191 14.42 -45.88 4.00
N ALA A 192 15.72 -46.20 4.07
CA ALA A 192 16.81 -45.21 4.05
C ALA A 192 16.75 -44.24 2.86
N LYS A 193 16.35 -44.72 1.67
CA LYS A 193 16.19 -43.89 0.47
C LYS A 193 15.13 -42.80 0.64
N MET A 194 14.03 -43.10 1.34
CA MET A 194 12.96 -42.14 1.61
C MET A 194 13.38 -41.13 2.68
N ILE A 195 14.10 -41.58 3.71
CA ILE A 195 14.68 -40.69 4.74
C ILE A 195 15.61 -39.66 4.07
N MET A 196 16.55 -40.11 3.23
CA MET A 196 17.48 -39.22 2.53
C MET A 196 16.76 -38.22 1.61
N ALA A 197 15.69 -38.64 0.94
CA ALA A 197 14.89 -37.74 0.10
C ALA A 197 14.20 -36.65 0.95
N GLN A 198 13.58 -37.02 2.07
CA GLN A 198 12.92 -36.06 2.96
C GLN A 198 13.93 -35.10 3.62
N VAL A 199 15.08 -35.59 4.06
CA VAL A 199 16.18 -34.76 4.57
C VAL A 199 16.64 -33.75 3.52
N LYS A 200 16.79 -34.16 2.25
CA LYS A 200 17.13 -33.26 1.14
C LYS A 200 16.05 -32.20 0.90
N HIS A 201 14.77 -32.56 1.01
CA HIS A 201 13.67 -31.60 0.90
C HIS A 201 13.65 -30.60 2.06
N HIS A 202 13.99 -31.04 3.27
CA HIS A 202 14.13 -30.19 4.45
C HIS A 202 15.30 -29.21 4.31
N ASP A 203 16.48 -29.69 3.91
CA ASP A 203 17.65 -28.83 3.62
C ASP A 203 17.33 -27.74 2.59
N ALA A 204 16.69 -28.10 1.47
CA ALA A 204 16.28 -27.13 0.46
C ALA A 204 15.25 -26.10 0.99
N ARG A 205 14.38 -26.49 1.94
CA ARG A 205 13.48 -25.58 2.64
C ARG A 205 14.25 -24.63 3.56
N LEU A 206 15.18 -25.14 4.36
CA LEU A 206 16.03 -24.34 5.25
C LEU A 206 16.80 -23.27 4.49
N GLN A 207 17.42 -23.63 3.36
CA GLN A 207 18.14 -22.68 2.50
C GLN A 207 17.23 -21.57 1.97
N THR A 208 16.00 -21.92 1.58
CA THR A 208 15.02 -20.93 1.09
C THR A 208 14.55 -20.01 2.23
N LEU A 209 14.27 -20.56 3.41
CA LEU A 209 13.87 -19.78 4.60
C LEU A 209 15.00 -18.88 5.10
N ALA A 210 16.27 -19.32 5.02
CA ALA A 210 17.43 -18.50 5.34
C ALA A 210 17.53 -17.29 4.41
N ALA A 211 17.45 -17.50 3.10
CA ALA A 211 17.47 -16.42 2.11
C ALA A 211 16.27 -15.46 2.29
N LEU A 212 15.10 -15.99 2.63
CA LEU A 212 13.93 -15.19 2.97
C LEU A 212 14.17 -14.33 4.22
N ARG A 213 14.76 -14.90 5.28
CA ARG A 213 15.08 -14.16 6.51
C ARG A 213 16.06 -13.02 6.25
N ASP A 214 17.08 -13.25 5.42
CA ASP A 214 18.04 -12.21 5.04
C ASP A 214 17.35 -11.07 4.27
N ALA A 215 16.48 -11.41 3.30
CA ALA A 215 15.70 -10.42 2.57
C ALA A 215 14.74 -9.64 3.48
N MET A 216 14.09 -10.33 4.43
CA MET A 216 13.24 -9.72 5.46
C MET A 216 14.03 -8.76 6.35
N ALA A 217 15.23 -9.14 6.77
CA ALA A 217 16.10 -8.31 7.60
C ALA A 217 16.54 -7.04 6.85
N VAL A 218 16.92 -7.16 5.58
CA VAL A 218 17.24 -6.00 4.73
C VAL A 218 16.03 -5.08 4.58
N TRP A 219 14.86 -5.65 4.28
CA TRP A 219 13.63 -4.88 4.10
C TRP A 219 13.23 -4.14 5.39
N GLY A 220 13.25 -4.83 6.54
CA GLY A 220 12.88 -4.25 7.84
C GLY A 220 13.91 -3.24 8.34
N GLY A 221 15.20 -3.56 8.19
CA GLY A 221 16.31 -2.69 8.59
C GLY A 221 16.30 -1.34 7.88
N ARG A 222 15.84 -1.30 6.62
CA ARG A 222 15.65 -0.06 5.88
C ARG A 222 14.63 0.88 6.54
N TRP A 223 13.47 0.36 6.94
CA TRP A 223 12.43 1.16 7.58
C TRP A 223 12.79 1.54 9.01
N HIS A 224 13.50 0.67 9.71
CA HIS A 224 14.11 1.00 10.99
C HIS A 224 15.10 2.18 10.85
N ALA A 225 15.96 2.17 9.82
CA ALA A 225 16.86 3.29 9.52
C ALA A 225 16.11 4.58 9.13
N ALA A 226 14.90 4.47 8.57
CA ALA A 226 14.00 5.59 8.30
C ALA A 226 13.25 6.10 9.55
N GLY A 227 13.51 5.52 10.73
CA GLY A 227 12.90 5.92 12.00
C GLY A 227 11.54 5.29 12.31
N GLU A 228 11.11 4.27 11.56
CA GLU A 228 9.89 3.52 11.89
C GLU A 228 10.14 2.59 13.10
N SER A 229 9.17 2.53 14.01
CA SER A 229 9.22 1.57 15.14
C SER A 229 8.97 0.13 14.66
N ASP A 230 9.45 -0.86 15.42
CA ASP A 230 9.24 -2.29 15.11
C ASP A 230 7.76 -2.65 14.88
N SER A 231 6.86 -2.06 15.67
CA SER A 231 5.41 -2.28 15.49
C SER A 231 4.90 -1.74 14.15
N MET A 232 5.39 -0.58 13.71
CA MET A 232 5.05 -0.02 12.40
C MET A 232 5.62 -0.88 11.26
N ILE A 233 6.86 -1.37 11.42
CA ILE A 233 7.51 -2.23 10.43
C ILE A 233 6.75 -3.55 10.27
N GLN A 234 6.31 -4.17 11.37
CA GLN A 234 5.50 -5.40 11.34
C GLN A 234 4.13 -5.16 10.68
N ARG A 235 3.47 -4.04 10.97
CA ARG A 235 2.19 -3.68 10.32
C ARG A 235 2.37 -3.41 8.84
N ARG A 236 3.41 -2.67 8.47
CA ARG A 236 3.78 -2.43 7.07
C ARG A 236 4.02 -3.77 6.37
N TRP A 237 4.77 -4.68 6.99
CA TRP A 237 5.03 -6.01 6.45
C TRP A 237 3.73 -6.75 6.14
N TYR A 238 2.81 -6.81 7.10
CA TYR A 238 1.52 -7.47 6.90
C TYR A 238 0.67 -6.81 5.80
N LEU A 239 0.59 -5.47 5.78
CA LEU A 239 -0.17 -4.72 4.78
C LEU A 239 0.43 -4.84 3.36
N THR A 240 1.74 -5.04 3.26
CA THR A 240 2.47 -5.24 2.00
C THR A 240 2.39 -6.70 1.53
N PHE A 241 2.65 -7.67 2.40
CA PHE A 241 2.84 -9.06 1.99
C PHE A 241 1.64 -9.98 2.25
N GLY A 242 0.71 -9.58 3.13
CA GLY A 242 -0.48 -10.36 3.49
C GLY A 242 -0.21 -11.50 4.47
N ILE A 243 0.95 -11.52 5.11
CA ILE A 243 1.38 -12.54 6.08
C ILE A 243 2.19 -11.86 7.19
N ASP A 244 2.11 -12.33 8.43
CA ASP A 244 2.93 -11.80 9.51
C ASP A 244 4.38 -12.34 9.48
N VAL A 245 5.29 -11.66 10.17
CA VAL A 245 6.72 -11.97 10.19
C VAL A 245 7.02 -13.35 10.81
N ALA A 246 6.20 -13.83 11.75
CA ALA A 246 6.41 -15.14 12.39
C ALA A 246 5.96 -16.26 11.44
N SER A 247 4.75 -16.16 10.88
CA SER A 247 4.23 -17.15 9.93
C SER A 247 5.09 -17.25 8.67
N ALA A 248 5.65 -16.13 8.19
CA ALA A 248 6.58 -16.12 7.06
C ALA A 248 7.83 -17.01 7.29
N GLN A 249 8.29 -17.14 8.53
CA GLN A 249 9.46 -17.95 8.89
C GLN A 249 9.18 -19.46 8.94
N ALA A 250 7.90 -19.85 8.93
CA ALA A 250 7.47 -21.25 8.97
C ALA A 250 6.89 -21.73 7.62
N LEU A 251 7.00 -20.95 6.54
CA LEU A 251 6.45 -21.31 5.23
C LEU A 251 7.03 -22.60 4.64
N LYS A 252 6.26 -23.24 3.76
CA LYS A 252 6.78 -24.33 2.92
C LYS A 252 7.70 -23.74 1.85
N ARG A 253 8.60 -24.56 1.30
CA ARG A 253 9.62 -24.13 0.32
C ARG A 253 9.05 -23.31 -0.84
N ALA A 254 7.96 -23.76 -1.46
CA ALA A 254 7.37 -23.08 -2.62
C ALA A 254 6.84 -21.68 -2.26
N GLU A 255 6.07 -21.58 -1.18
CA GLU A 255 5.51 -20.32 -0.67
C GLU A 255 6.61 -19.36 -0.20
N ALA A 256 7.64 -19.88 0.47
CA ALA A 256 8.81 -19.11 0.90
C ALA A 256 9.59 -18.54 -0.29
N ALA A 257 9.75 -19.32 -1.37
CA ALA A 257 10.43 -18.86 -2.59
C ALA A 257 9.62 -17.76 -3.31
N GLU A 258 8.29 -17.92 -3.39
CA GLU A 258 7.42 -16.88 -3.95
C GLU A 258 7.47 -15.59 -3.13
N LEU A 259 7.39 -15.70 -1.80
CA LEU A 259 7.49 -14.55 -0.90
C LEU A 259 8.87 -13.89 -1.00
N LEU A 260 9.96 -14.65 -1.09
CA LEU A 260 11.33 -14.13 -1.27
C LEU A 260 11.42 -13.24 -2.51
N GLU A 261 10.88 -13.68 -3.65
CA GLU A 261 10.89 -12.88 -4.88
C GLU A 261 9.98 -11.64 -4.80
N ARG A 262 8.90 -11.69 -4.00
CA ARG A 262 8.11 -10.49 -3.69
C ARG A 262 8.89 -9.50 -2.82
N VAL A 263 9.55 -9.98 -1.77
CA VAL A 263 10.35 -9.14 -0.84
C VAL A 263 11.52 -8.49 -1.55
N LYS A 264 12.28 -9.24 -2.37
CA LYS A 264 13.38 -8.68 -3.18
C LYS A 264 12.89 -7.55 -4.09
N ARG A 265 11.80 -7.78 -4.83
CA ARG A 265 11.20 -6.74 -5.67
C ARG A 265 10.76 -5.52 -4.86
N ALA A 266 10.23 -5.71 -3.65
CA ALA A 266 9.87 -4.60 -2.78
C ALA A 266 11.10 -3.82 -2.28
N CYS A 267 12.23 -4.49 -2.02
CA CYS A 267 13.49 -3.84 -1.67
C CYS A 267 14.04 -2.95 -2.80
N ASP A 268 13.93 -3.40 -4.06
CA ASP A 268 14.44 -2.69 -5.24
C ASP A 268 13.60 -1.45 -5.63
N ARG A 269 12.36 -1.36 -5.15
CA ARG A 269 11.37 -0.35 -5.57
C ARG A 269 11.36 0.93 -4.75
N VAL A 270 11.94 0.90 -3.57
CA VAL A 270 11.98 2.04 -2.63
C VAL A 270 13.31 2.73 -2.79
#